data_AF-K2MX87-F1
#
_entry.id   AF-K2MX87-F1
#
_cell.length_a   1.000
_cell.length_b   1.000
_cell.length_c   1.000
_cell.angle_alpha   90.00
_cell.angle_beta   90.00
_cell.angle_gamma   90.00
#
_symmetry.space_group_name_H-M   'P 1'
#
loop_
_entity.id
_entity.type
_entity.pdbx_description
1 polymer ?
#
loop_
_entity_poly.entity_id
_entity_poly.type
_entity_poly.pdbx_seq_one_letter_code
_entity_poly.pdbx_strand_id
1 'polypeptide(L)'
;MSEKQVHITASGDVIRSDRPSHVEPSEQLIVVMRHGERRDGAVGSRPEVDPPLTENGIVQIAEVAKKLRALLGAKRARKLLLIVSPFMRTRQTAQELQKCAIGDLHHHIIDNTLCEVYGPVRIKSSTAPLLPDMIVKNGLGELPLWGETIEMASQRYVDCFFRNCHSYPDKNLLLVTHGDAISAIMAAFFPLRTVYETEFLSFIVFQRDSKSVSRSDLDSCQLITSSGVQWLVEGPETSLAEMNTLEADGVSGSGLLVRNFEPPPNTGMCGYGCVHFNDGEIDGEWMTLNAPHEANRHELASVSLIFRCILIVSQWATIYLWSNKGDAVIYMIMVIAVELILALLHFNNLSRLRLGASLSRLELFHRLTRNQLAFVFCGLGSTFQRCTFSLCISLLKALGIFVLCMAAALFAGLFQKSGFLSMRHSYAEIFESVVNSSVFALFLLIDTYRRLNELEH
;
A
#
# COMPACT_ATOMS: atom_id res chain seq x y z
N MET A 1 -43.23 24.64 -75.56
CA MET A 1 -42.94 26.08 -75.69
C MET A 1 -43.70 26.78 -74.57
N SER A 2 -43.14 26.87 -73.36
CA SER A 2 -42.16 27.86 -72.90
C SER A 2 -42.64 29.30 -73.09
N GLU A 3 -43.09 29.93 -71.99
CA GLU A 3 -42.58 31.23 -71.58
C GLU A 3 -42.80 31.46 -70.08
N LYS A 4 -41.77 32.05 -69.46
CA LYS A 4 -41.55 32.29 -68.03
C LYS A 4 -41.85 33.76 -67.72
N GLN A 5 -42.52 34.04 -66.60
CA GLN A 5 -42.33 35.18 -65.67
C GLN A 5 -43.51 35.16 -64.66
N VAL A 6 -43.45 35.51 -63.37
CA VAL A 6 -42.65 36.45 -62.55
C VAL A 6 -42.61 35.93 -61.10
N HIS A 7 -41.60 36.37 -60.36
CA HIS A 7 -41.27 36.09 -58.96
C HIS A 7 -42.05 36.98 -57.95
N ILE A 8 -41.86 36.74 -56.63
CA ILE A 8 -42.24 37.51 -55.40
C ILE A 8 -43.29 36.74 -54.55
N THR A 9 -43.16 36.45 -53.24
CA THR A 9 -42.12 36.56 -52.19
C THR A 9 -42.57 35.73 -50.97
N ALA A 10 -41.59 35.33 -50.15
CA ALA A 10 -41.61 35.25 -48.68
C ALA A 10 -42.39 34.14 -47.93
N SER A 11 -41.59 33.46 -47.11
CA SER A 11 -41.84 33.04 -45.73
C SER A 11 -42.52 31.71 -45.49
N GLY A 12 -41.73 30.79 -44.95
CA GLY A 12 -42.21 29.66 -44.16
C GLY A 12 -41.42 28.40 -44.43
N ASP A 13 -40.24 28.25 -43.82
CA ASP A 13 -39.66 26.92 -43.65
C ASP A 13 -39.26 26.68 -42.20
N VAL A 14 -39.76 25.53 -41.75
CA VAL A 14 -39.82 25.03 -40.39
C VAL A 14 -38.40 24.72 -39.89
N ILE A 15 -37.98 25.43 -38.83
CA ILE A 15 -36.80 25.06 -38.07
C ILE A 15 -37.12 23.75 -37.33
N ARG A 16 -36.59 22.64 -37.85
CA ARG A 16 -36.46 21.40 -37.08
C ARG A 16 -35.48 21.68 -35.95
N SER A 17 -36.01 21.66 -34.73
CA SER A 17 -35.26 21.63 -33.48
C SER A 17 -34.29 20.45 -33.51
N ASP A 18 -33.01 20.74 -33.74
CA ASP A 18 -31.94 19.77 -33.49
C ASP A 18 -31.94 19.40 -32.00
N ARG A 19 -31.77 18.10 -31.77
CA ARG A 19 -31.71 17.44 -30.47
C ARG A 19 -30.62 18.06 -29.59
N PRO A 20 -30.77 18.03 -28.25
CA PRO A 20 -29.71 18.49 -27.36
C PRO A 20 -28.43 17.69 -27.62
N SER A 21 -27.34 18.43 -27.86
CA SER A 21 -25.98 17.92 -27.86
C SER A 21 -25.78 16.98 -26.68
N HIS A 22 -25.36 15.75 -26.95
CA HIS A 22 -24.81 14.87 -25.93
C HIS A 22 -23.75 15.66 -25.15
N VAL A 23 -24.05 15.96 -23.88
CA VAL A 23 -23.09 16.58 -22.98
C VAL A 23 -22.13 15.47 -22.61
N GLU A 24 -21.03 15.36 -23.37
CA GLU A 24 -19.89 14.52 -23.01
C GLU A 24 -19.58 14.71 -21.51
N PRO A 25 -19.44 13.63 -20.72
CA PRO A 25 -19.09 13.73 -19.31
C PRO A 25 -17.81 14.55 -19.18
N SER A 26 -17.80 15.55 -18.31
CA SER A 26 -16.59 16.34 -18.07
C SER A 26 -15.57 15.44 -17.38
N GLU A 27 -14.54 15.01 -18.09
CA GLU A 27 -13.48 14.20 -17.47
C GLU A 27 -12.56 15.08 -16.61
N GLN A 28 -12.23 14.59 -15.42
CA GLN A 28 -11.28 15.21 -14.51
C GLN A 28 -9.98 14.41 -14.52
N LEU A 29 -8.84 15.08 -14.76
CA LEU A 29 -7.52 14.51 -14.59
C LEU A 29 -6.91 14.91 -13.24
N ILE A 30 -6.28 13.94 -12.57
CA ILE A 30 -5.63 14.13 -11.29
C ILE A 30 -4.21 13.58 -11.38
N VAL A 31 -3.24 14.47 -11.23
CA VAL A 31 -1.82 14.11 -11.17
C VAL A 31 -1.39 14.14 -9.71
N VAL A 32 -0.75 13.07 -9.24
CA VAL A 32 -0.11 13.02 -7.92
C VAL A 32 1.39 12.92 -8.12
N MET A 33 2.15 13.86 -7.58
CA MET A 33 3.58 14.03 -7.86
C MET A 33 4.39 14.12 -6.57
N ARG A 34 5.52 13.43 -6.54
CA ARG A 34 6.55 13.58 -5.50
C ARG A 34 7.35 14.85 -5.76
N HIS A 35 7.69 15.60 -4.72
CA HIS A 35 8.57 16.77 -4.82
C HIS A 35 9.93 16.46 -5.46
N GLY A 36 10.63 17.53 -5.86
CA GLY A 36 11.99 17.46 -6.42
C GLY A 36 13.06 16.99 -5.44
N GLU A 37 14.27 16.77 -5.96
CA GLU A 37 15.41 16.31 -5.18
C GLU A 37 15.72 17.24 -4.00
N ARG A 38 15.79 16.66 -2.80
CA ARG A 38 16.08 17.37 -1.54
C ARG A 38 17.57 17.58 -1.36
N ARG A 39 17.97 18.71 -0.76
CA ARG A 39 19.37 18.97 -0.38
C ARG A 39 19.96 17.91 0.55
N ASP A 40 19.17 17.39 1.49
CA ASP A 40 19.58 16.31 2.40
C ASP A 40 19.36 14.89 1.82
N GLY A 41 19.08 14.78 0.52
CA GLY A 41 18.78 13.52 -0.16
C GLY A 41 20.02 12.69 -0.50
N ALA A 42 21.20 13.32 -0.59
CA ALA A 42 22.44 12.63 -0.90
C ALA A 42 22.91 11.74 0.26
N VAL A 43 23.59 10.64 -0.10
CA VAL A 43 24.15 9.69 0.88
C VAL A 43 25.17 10.42 1.77
N GLY A 44 24.98 10.32 3.09
CA GLY A 44 25.86 10.96 4.07
C GLY A 44 25.55 12.43 4.37
N SER A 45 24.57 13.04 3.70
CA SER A 45 24.10 14.38 4.05
C SER A 45 23.51 14.43 5.46
N ARG A 46 23.74 15.54 6.17
CA ARG A 46 23.08 15.78 7.46
C ARG A 46 21.57 15.88 7.25
N PRO A 47 20.75 15.14 8.03
CA PRO A 47 19.31 15.28 7.96
C PRO A 47 18.86 16.71 8.23
N GLU A 48 17.90 17.17 7.44
CA GLU A 48 17.21 18.42 7.66
C GLU A 48 15.72 18.16 7.83
N VAL A 49 15.07 18.96 8.69
CA VAL A 49 13.66 18.81 9.04
C VAL A 49 12.74 19.23 7.88
N ASP A 50 13.06 20.36 7.24
CA ASP A 50 12.38 20.83 6.02
C ASP A 50 13.41 21.32 4.98
N PRO A 51 14.13 20.38 4.33
CA PRO A 51 15.19 20.70 3.38
C PRO A 51 14.62 21.39 2.13
N PRO A 52 15.34 22.36 1.55
CA PRO A 52 15.01 22.88 0.23
C PRO A 52 15.37 21.88 -0.87
N LEU A 53 14.98 22.21 -2.10
CA LEU A 53 15.44 21.50 -3.29
C LEU A 53 16.94 21.72 -3.56
N THR A 54 17.57 20.78 -4.24
CA THR A 54 18.89 20.96 -4.87
C THR A 54 18.76 21.81 -6.14
N GLU A 55 19.87 22.39 -6.60
CA GLU A 55 19.94 23.05 -7.92
C GLU A 55 19.58 22.06 -9.05
N ASN A 56 20.08 20.82 -8.95
CA ASN A 56 19.75 19.75 -9.90
C ASN A 56 18.25 19.40 -9.89
N GLY A 57 17.64 19.32 -8.70
CA GLY A 57 16.20 19.12 -8.55
C GLY A 57 15.38 20.23 -9.22
N ILE A 58 15.84 21.48 -9.15
CA ILE A 58 15.21 22.61 -9.85
C ILE A 58 15.33 22.45 -11.38
N VAL A 59 16.50 22.06 -11.88
CA VAL A 59 16.71 21.81 -13.33
C VAL A 59 15.82 20.67 -13.83
N GLN A 60 15.72 19.58 -13.08
CA GLN A 60 14.90 18.42 -13.45
C GLN A 60 13.40 18.74 -13.53
N ILE A 61 12.91 19.73 -12.77
CA ILE A 61 11.51 20.17 -12.84
C ILE A 61 11.15 20.69 -14.23
N ALA A 62 12.07 21.38 -14.91
CA ALA A 62 11.82 21.88 -16.27
C ALA A 62 11.60 20.72 -17.26
N GLU A 63 12.35 19.63 -17.13
CA GLU A 63 12.18 18.43 -17.96
C GLU A 63 10.87 17.71 -17.66
N VAL A 64 10.49 17.59 -16.38
CA VAL A 64 9.20 17.01 -16.00
C VAL A 64 8.02 17.88 -16.45
N ALA A 65 8.15 19.21 -16.43
CA ALA A 65 7.14 20.12 -16.98
C ALA A 65 6.96 19.95 -18.49
N LYS A 66 8.03 19.67 -19.26
CA LYS A 66 7.91 19.30 -20.68
C LYS A 66 7.13 18.00 -20.84
N LYS A 67 7.43 16.97 -20.04
CA LYS A 67 6.71 15.68 -20.03
C LYS A 67 5.22 15.87 -19.72
N LEU A 68 4.88 16.62 -18.67
CA LEU A 68 3.48 16.91 -18.31
C LEU A 68 2.74 17.66 -19.43
N ARG A 69 3.38 18.65 -20.08
CA ARG A 69 2.76 19.34 -21.22
C ARG A 69 2.53 18.43 -22.42
N ALA A 70 3.46 17.51 -22.69
CA ALA A 70 3.31 16.53 -23.76
C ALA A 70 2.15 15.55 -23.46
N LEU A 71 2.03 15.09 -22.21
CA LEU A 71 0.98 14.16 -21.77
C LEU A 71 -0.41 14.81 -21.72
N LEU A 72 -0.52 16.01 -21.17
CA LEU A 72 -1.81 16.65 -20.88
C LEU A 72 -2.27 17.62 -21.97
N GLY A 73 -1.35 18.05 -22.84
CA GLY A 73 -1.54 19.17 -23.76
C GLY A 73 -1.32 20.53 -23.08
N ALA A 74 -0.74 21.48 -23.83
CA ALA A 74 -0.31 22.78 -23.29
C ALA A 74 -1.45 23.57 -22.60
N LYS A 75 -2.66 23.58 -23.18
CA LYS A 75 -3.81 24.30 -22.62
C LYS A 75 -4.27 23.73 -21.29
N ARG A 76 -4.29 22.39 -21.16
CA ARG A 76 -4.71 21.70 -19.93
C ARG A 76 -3.65 21.82 -18.84
N ALA A 77 -2.38 21.63 -19.21
CA ALA A 77 -1.24 21.75 -18.29
C ALA A 77 -1.19 23.13 -17.60
N ARG A 78 -1.40 24.23 -18.34
CA ARG A 78 -1.47 25.59 -17.79
C ARG A 78 -2.64 25.85 -16.83
N LYS A 79 -3.73 25.08 -16.99
CA LYS A 79 -4.97 25.21 -16.21
C LYS A 79 -5.03 24.28 -15.00
N LEU A 80 -4.01 23.46 -14.76
CA LEU A 80 -3.96 22.60 -13.57
C LEU A 80 -4.07 23.46 -12.31
N LEU A 81 -4.89 23.02 -11.37
CA LEU A 81 -4.90 23.57 -10.02
C LEU A 81 -3.87 22.80 -9.18
N LEU A 82 -2.82 23.50 -8.74
CA LEU A 82 -1.78 22.91 -7.90
C LEU A 82 -2.23 22.94 -6.44
N ILE A 83 -2.21 21.79 -5.80
CA ILE A 83 -2.51 21.62 -4.37
C ILE A 83 -1.28 20.96 -3.73
N VAL A 84 -0.72 21.60 -2.72
CA VAL A 84 0.69 21.40 -2.36
C VAL A 84 0.81 21.17 -0.86
N SER A 85 1.66 20.22 -0.46
CA SER A 85 1.97 20.06 0.96
C SER A 85 2.65 21.31 1.55
N PRO A 86 2.54 21.54 2.87
CA PRO A 86 3.08 22.74 3.51
C PRO A 86 4.62 22.77 3.56
N PHE A 87 5.31 21.65 3.30
CA PHE A 87 6.77 21.57 3.31
C PHE A 87 7.43 22.44 2.22
N MET A 88 8.60 23.02 2.51
CA MET A 88 9.31 23.93 1.61
C MET A 88 9.63 23.26 0.27
N ARG A 89 10.11 22.01 0.26
CA ARG A 89 10.41 21.26 -0.96
C ARG A 89 9.22 21.07 -1.90
N THR A 90 8.01 20.86 -1.38
CA THR A 90 6.80 20.73 -2.20
C THR A 90 6.38 22.08 -2.77
N ARG A 91 6.46 23.14 -1.96
CA ARG A 91 6.20 24.53 -2.38
C ARG A 91 7.17 25.00 -3.48
N GLN A 92 8.46 24.78 -3.30
CA GLN A 92 9.48 25.10 -4.32
C GLN A 92 9.22 24.32 -5.60
N THR A 93 8.88 23.03 -5.50
CA THR A 93 8.53 22.22 -6.67
C THR A 93 7.36 22.84 -7.45
N ALA A 94 6.28 23.21 -6.75
CA ALA A 94 5.12 23.87 -7.35
C ALA A 94 5.47 25.22 -7.99
N GLN A 95 6.28 26.05 -7.33
CA GLN A 95 6.69 27.35 -7.86
C GLN A 95 7.52 27.22 -9.15
N GLU A 96 8.46 26.27 -9.20
CA GLU A 96 9.26 26.02 -10.41
C GLU A 96 8.42 25.41 -11.54
N LEU A 97 7.45 24.55 -11.22
CA LEU A 97 6.46 24.06 -12.20
C LEU A 97 5.66 25.21 -12.82
N GLN A 98 5.20 26.16 -11.99
CA GLN A 98 4.45 27.34 -12.47
C GLN A 98 5.29 28.23 -13.38
N LYS A 99 6.58 28.43 -13.08
CA LYS A 99 7.52 29.11 -13.99
C LYS A 99 7.65 28.40 -15.34
N CYS A 100 7.44 27.09 -15.37
CA CYS A 100 7.44 26.26 -16.58
C CYS A 100 6.07 26.14 -17.27
N ALA A 101 5.11 27.02 -16.95
CA ALA A 101 3.75 27.04 -17.49
C ALA A 101 2.94 25.78 -17.14
N ILE A 102 3.11 25.26 -15.93
CA ILE A 102 2.27 24.21 -15.34
C ILE A 102 1.43 24.83 -14.22
N GLY A 103 0.11 24.90 -14.44
CA GLY A 103 -0.82 25.55 -13.49
C GLY A 103 -0.47 27.00 -13.17
N ASP A 104 0.11 27.71 -14.14
CA ASP A 104 0.54 29.11 -14.02
C ASP A 104 -0.65 30.09 -13.99
N LEU A 105 -1.85 29.62 -14.33
CA LEU A 105 -3.07 30.43 -14.33
C LEU A 105 -3.76 30.53 -12.97
N HIS A 106 -3.30 29.78 -11.97
CA HIS A 106 -3.88 29.73 -10.63
C HIS A 106 -2.78 29.83 -9.57
N HIS A 107 -3.04 30.50 -8.44
CA HIS A 107 -2.14 30.36 -7.30
C HIS A 107 -2.27 28.95 -6.74
N HIS A 108 -1.15 28.35 -6.33
CA HIS A 108 -1.20 27.03 -5.70
C HIS A 108 -1.84 27.13 -4.32
N ILE A 109 -2.59 26.10 -3.95
CA ILE A 109 -3.26 25.98 -2.66
C ILE A 109 -2.40 25.10 -1.75
N ILE A 110 -2.32 25.46 -0.48
CA ILE A 110 -1.62 24.65 0.52
C ILE A 110 -2.66 23.76 1.20
N ASP A 111 -2.40 22.45 1.26
CA ASP A 111 -3.22 21.49 1.98
C ASP A 111 -2.33 20.77 3.00
N ASN A 112 -2.59 21.02 4.29
CA ASN A 112 -1.81 20.47 5.39
C ASN A 112 -1.92 18.95 5.46
N THR A 113 -3.00 18.37 4.93
CA THR A 113 -3.20 16.92 4.93
C THR A 113 -2.44 16.21 3.80
N LEU A 114 -1.76 16.94 2.90
CA LEU A 114 -0.79 16.39 1.95
C LEU A 114 0.63 16.29 2.53
N CYS A 115 0.83 16.66 3.79
CA CYS A 115 2.15 16.66 4.42
C CYS A 115 2.75 15.25 4.45
N GLU A 116 4.08 15.19 4.56
CA GLU A 116 4.85 13.95 4.74
C GLU A 116 4.31 13.15 5.92
N VAL A 117 4.59 11.83 5.98
CA VAL A 117 4.30 11.05 7.19
C VAL A 117 4.91 11.76 8.39
N TYR A 118 4.03 12.26 9.25
CA TYR A 118 4.34 13.29 10.22
C TYR A 118 4.86 12.65 11.50
N GLY A 119 6.06 12.12 11.39
CA GLY A 119 6.70 11.40 12.46
C GLY A 119 8.22 11.34 12.30
N PRO A 120 8.90 10.80 13.33
CA PRO A 120 10.34 10.94 13.45
C PRO A 120 11.13 10.27 12.32
N VAL A 121 10.58 9.21 11.72
CA VAL A 121 11.26 8.43 10.69
C VAL A 121 11.35 9.19 9.35
N ARG A 122 10.23 9.73 8.84
CA ARG A 122 10.24 10.43 7.55
C ARG A 122 10.69 11.89 7.66
N ILE A 123 10.41 12.55 8.78
CA ILE A 123 10.89 13.91 9.07
C ILE A 123 12.35 13.93 9.52
N LYS A 124 12.90 12.79 9.96
CA LYS A 124 14.27 12.65 10.47
C LYS A 124 14.56 13.59 11.66
N SER A 125 13.59 13.74 12.56
CA SER A 125 13.65 14.60 13.73
C SER A 125 13.00 13.93 14.95
N SER A 126 13.44 14.24 16.16
CA SER A 126 12.77 13.81 17.39
C SER A 126 11.53 14.63 17.74
N THR A 127 11.38 15.81 17.13
CA THR A 127 10.30 16.76 17.39
C THR A 127 9.62 17.20 16.10
N ALA A 128 8.36 17.63 16.23
CA ALA A 128 7.58 18.12 15.11
C ALA A 128 8.25 19.31 14.41
N PRO A 129 8.20 19.37 13.07
CA PRO A 129 8.78 20.48 12.31
C PRO A 129 8.09 21.80 12.66
N LEU A 130 8.89 22.84 12.87
CA LEU A 130 8.39 24.22 13.01
C LEU A 130 8.16 24.80 11.62
N LEU A 131 7.01 24.49 11.04
CA LEU A 131 6.57 25.09 9.77
C LEU A 131 6.05 26.52 10.02
N PRO A 132 6.21 27.47 9.07
CA PRO A 132 5.76 28.84 9.29
C PRO A 132 4.26 28.93 9.57
N ASP A 133 3.89 29.60 10.65
CA ASP A 133 2.49 29.77 11.10
C ASP A 133 1.55 30.23 9.99
N MET A 134 1.98 31.20 9.19
CA MET A 134 1.18 31.73 8.08
C MET A 134 0.86 30.67 7.02
N ILE A 135 1.77 29.70 6.81
CA ILE A 135 1.59 28.62 5.86
C ILE A 135 0.60 27.58 6.40
N VAL A 136 0.79 27.19 7.65
CA VAL A 136 -0.06 26.16 8.28
C VAL A 136 -1.47 26.68 8.54
N LYS A 137 -1.60 27.89 9.12
CA LYS A 137 -2.92 28.47 9.46
C LYS A 137 -3.77 28.80 8.24
N ASN A 138 -3.15 29.12 7.10
CA ASN A 138 -3.86 29.39 5.85
C ASN A 138 -4.01 28.15 4.96
N GLY A 139 -3.43 27.02 5.34
CA GLY A 139 -3.56 25.75 4.63
C GLY A 139 -4.91 25.09 4.87
N LEU A 140 -5.39 24.32 3.90
CA LEU A 140 -6.58 23.49 4.05
C LEU A 140 -6.30 22.34 5.01
N GLY A 141 -7.27 22.06 5.89
CA GLY A 141 -7.17 21.00 6.89
C GLY A 141 -6.10 21.28 7.96
N GLU A 142 -5.98 20.37 8.92
CA GLU A 142 -4.98 20.46 9.97
C GLU A 142 -3.77 19.58 9.65
N LEU A 143 -2.61 19.91 10.24
CA LEU A 143 -1.49 18.97 10.26
C LEU A 143 -1.90 17.73 11.07
N PRO A 144 -1.49 16.52 10.65
CA PRO A 144 -1.71 15.32 11.44
C PRO A 144 -0.95 15.37 12.77
N LEU A 145 -1.29 14.44 13.65
CA LEU A 145 -0.62 14.31 14.94
C LEU A 145 0.82 13.83 14.75
N TRP A 146 1.74 14.41 15.53
CA TRP A 146 3.14 14.00 15.54
C TRP A 146 3.29 12.53 15.97
N GLY A 147 3.96 11.74 15.14
CA GLY A 147 4.13 10.30 15.34
C GLY A 147 2.97 9.47 14.77
N GLU A 148 2.24 9.97 13.77
CA GLU A 148 1.23 9.16 13.08
C GLU A 148 1.85 7.88 12.48
N THR A 149 1.05 6.82 12.36
CA THR A 149 1.49 5.58 11.71
C THR A 149 1.45 5.70 10.20
N ILE A 150 2.12 4.78 9.51
CA ILE A 150 2.06 4.69 8.04
C ILE A 150 0.63 4.41 7.56
N GLU A 151 -0.13 3.61 8.30
CA GLU A 151 -1.52 3.29 8.00
C GLU A 151 -2.42 4.53 8.14
N MET A 152 -2.23 5.33 9.19
CA MET A 152 -2.96 6.59 9.38
C MET A 152 -2.63 7.60 8.28
N ALA A 153 -1.34 7.73 7.93
CA ALA A 153 -0.91 8.59 6.84
C ALA A 153 -1.49 8.13 5.49
N SER A 154 -1.50 6.81 5.23
CA SER A 154 -2.07 6.23 4.00
C SER A 154 -3.56 6.56 3.86
N GLN A 155 -4.36 6.35 4.92
CA GLN A 155 -5.77 6.70 4.90
C GLN A 155 -5.97 8.20 4.65
N ARG A 156 -5.19 9.04 5.35
CA ARG A 156 -5.22 10.50 5.18
C ARG A 156 -4.90 10.93 3.74
N TYR A 157 -3.93 10.30 3.08
CA TYR A 157 -3.60 10.62 1.68
C TYR A 157 -4.74 10.25 0.73
N VAL A 158 -5.39 9.11 0.93
CA VAL A 158 -6.53 8.66 0.13
C VAL A 158 -7.75 9.57 0.35
N ASP A 159 -8.06 9.90 1.60
CA ASP A 159 -9.14 10.82 1.94
C ASP A 159 -8.88 12.21 1.37
N CYS A 160 -7.64 12.69 1.44
CA CYS A 160 -7.21 13.96 0.87
C CYS A 160 -7.35 13.96 -0.66
N PHE A 161 -6.98 12.86 -1.33
CA PHE A 161 -7.15 12.70 -2.77
C PHE A 161 -8.62 12.89 -3.14
N PHE A 162 -9.53 12.11 -2.56
CA PHE A 162 -10.96 12.19 -2.86
C PHE A 162 -11.54 13.56 -2.49
N ARG A 163 -11.22 14.08 -1.30
CA ARG A 163 -11.71 15.40 -0.86
C ARG A 163 -11.35 16.49 -1.85
N ASN A 164 -10.12 16.51 -2.37
CA ASN A 164 -9.70 17.51 -3.35
C ASN A 164 -10.35 17.30 -4.72
N CYS A 165 -10.52 16.06 -5.19
CA CYS A 165 -11.29 15.76 -6.42
C CYS A 165 -12.71 16.34 -6.34
N HIS A 166 -13.40 16.09 -5.23
CA HIS A 166 -14.78 16.55 -5.00
C HIS A 166 -14.90 18.05 -4.73
N SER A 167 -13.89 18.66 -4.11
CA SER A 167 -13.90 20.11 -3.83
C SER A 167 -13.71 20.94 -5.10
N TYR A 168 -13.13 20.35 -6.14
CA TYR A 168 -12.79 21.03 -7.38
C TYR A 168 -13.19 20.20 -8.63
N PRO A 169 -14.46 19.82 -8.79
CA PRO A 169 -14.89 18.86 -9.82
C PRO A 169 -14.64 19.38 -11.25
N ASP A 170 -14.70 20.70 -11.45
CA ASP A 170 -14.47 21.35 -12.74
C ASP A 170 -12.98 21.64 -13.05
N LYS A 171 -12.06 21.17 -12.19
CA LYS A 171 -10.63 21.43 -12.30
C LYS A 171 -9.84 20.14 -12.43
N ASN A 172 -8.88 20.15 -13.35
CA ASN A 172 -7.81 19.16 -13.34
C ASN A 172 -6.81 19.52 -12.24
N LEU A 173 -6.35 18.52 -11.50
CA LEU A 173 -5.57 18.72 -10.28
C LEU A 173 -4.13 18.24 -10.44
N LEU A 174 -3.20 18.91 -9.77
CA LEU A 174 -1.84 18.44 -9.56
C LEU A 174 -1.52 18.52 -8.06
N LEU A 175 -1.50 17.36 -7.40
CA LEU A 175 -1.15 17.22 -6.00
C LEU A 175 0.37 17.05 -5.87
N VAL A 176 1.06 18.05 -5.31
CA VAL A 176 2.52 18.00 -5.09
C VAL A 176 2.80 17.63 -3.63
N THR A 177 3.27 16.40 -3.43
CA THR A 177 3.39 15.73 -2.11
C THR A 177 4.67 14.88 -2.05
N HIS A 178 4.66 13.77 -1.32
CA HIS A 178 5.80 12.91 -0.98
C HIS A 178 5.60 11.50 -1.56
N GLY A 179 6.64 10.67 -1.46
CA GLY A 179 6.62 9.33 -2.05
C GLY A 179 5.57 8.39 -1.43
N ASP A 180 5.40 8.44 -0.11
CA ASP A 180 4.44 7.58 0.59
C ASP A 180 2.99 7.86 0.17
N ALA A 181 2.67 9.09 -0.25
CA ALA A 181 1.33 9.43 -0.74
C ALA A 181 1.02 8.75 -2.08
N ILE A 182 1.99 8.71 -3.00
CA ILE A 182 1.86 7.99 -4.27
C ILE A 182 1.61 6.50 -3.99
N SER A 183 2.39 5.90 -3.09
CA SER A 183 2.24 4.49 -2.69
C SER A 183 0.87 4.21 -2.08
N ALA A 184 0.41 5.06 -1.15
CA ALA A 184 -0.89 4.90 -0.49
C ALA A 184 -2.06 4.98 -1.48
N ILE A 185 -2.03 5.97 -2.37
CA ILE A 185 -3.07 6.16 -3.38
C ILE A 185 -3.07 5.00 -4.38
N MET A 186 -1.90 4.59 -4.87
CA MET A 186 -1.80 3.43 -5.77
C MET A 186 -2.32 2.14 -5.12
N ALA A 187 -1.97 1.88 -3.86
CA ALA A 187 -2.44 0.70 -3.14
C ALA A 187 -3.95 0.72 -2.89
N ALA A 188 -4.55 1.91 -2.73
CA ALA A 188 -5.99 2.03 -2.59
C ALA A 188 -6.73 1.64 -3.88
N PHE A 189 -6.30 2.17 -5.04
CA PHE A 189 -6.95 1.87 -6.32
C PHE A 189 -6.56 0.52 -6.92
N PHE A 190 -5.33 0.06 -6.67
CA PHE A 190 -4.79 -1.19 -7.20
C PHE A 190 -4.13 -1.99 -6.06
N PRO A 191 -4.92 -2.68 -5.22
CA PRO A 191 -4.40 -3.43 -4.07
C PRO A 191 -3.36 -4.50 -4.42
N LEU A 192 -3.36 -5.00 -5.66
CA LEU A 192 -2.37 -5.97 -6.16
C LEU A 192 -1.06 -5.31 -6.63
N ARG A 193 -0.97 -3.97 -6.66
CA ARG A 193 0.22 -3.23 -7.10
C ARG A 193 0.97 -2.66 -5.90
N THR A 194 2.01 -3.37 -5.47
CA THR A 194 2.90 -2.93 -4.39
C THR A 194 3.97 -1.99 -4.94
N VAL A 195 3.81 -0.68 -4.72
CA VAL A 195 4.82 0.34 -5.09
C VAL A 195 6.07 0.19 -4.20
N TYR A 196 7.22 -0.09 -4.82
CA TYR A 196 8.49 -0.26 -4.10
C TYR A 196 9.49 0.87 -4.35
N GLU A 197 9.27 1.67 -5.39
CA GLU A 197 10.13 2.82 -5.70
C GLU A 197 9.33 4.00 -6.25
N THR A 198 9.64 5.18 -5.74
CA THR A 198 9.16 6.47 -6.25
C THR A 198 10.36 7.40 -6.36
N GLU A 199 10.77 7.77 -7.56
CA GLU A 199 11.88 8.72 -7.77
C GLU A 199 11.46 10.15 -7.43
N PHE A 200 12.41 11.08 -7.23
CA PHE A 200 12.07 12.50 -7.15
C PHE A 200 11.38 12.96 -8.44
N LEU A 201 10.36 13.81 -8.32
CA LEU A 201 9.50 14.24 -9.45
C LEU A 201 8.73 13.12 -10.15
N SER A 202 8.69 11.92 -9.58
CA SER A 202 7.80 10.86 -10.05
C SER A 202 6.33 11.27 -9.91
N PHE A 203 5.49 10.77 -10.79
CA PHE A 203 4.06 11.07 -10.76
C PHE A 203 3.22 9.92 -11.33
N ILE A 204 1.96 9.90 -10.90
CA ILE A 204 0.88 9.07 -11.43
C ILE A 204 -0.24 9.98 -11.94
N VAL A 205 -0.93 9.56 -13.00
CA VAL A 205 -2.03 10.31 -13.61
C VAL A 205 -3.27 9.45 -13.61
N PHE A 206 -4.31 9.95 -12.96
CA PHE A 206 -5.64 9.37 -12.98
C PHE A 206 -6.61 10.19 -13.82
N GLN A 207 -7.64 9.52 -14.33
CA GLN A 207 -8.81 10.11 -14.96
C GLN A 207 -10.07 9.60 -14.24
N ARG A 208 -11.03 10.47 -13.99
CA ARG A 208 -12.37 10.09 -13.52
C ARG A 208 -13.45 10.90 -14.21
N ASP A 209 -14.68 10.42 -14.17
CA ASP A 209 -15.85 11.24 -14.48
C ASP A 209 -16.05 12.27 -13.35
N SER A 210 -16.09 13.57 -13.69
CA SER A 210 -16.33 14.64 -12.70
C SER A 210 -17.78 14.65 -12.18
N LYS A 211 -18.71 13.97 -12.85
CA LYS A 211 -20.13 13.90 -12.48
C LYS A 211 -20.49 12.69 -11.61
N SER A 212 -19.54 11.78 -11.34
CA SER A 212 -19.80 10.66 -10.42
C SER A 212 -19.87 11.19 -8.98
N VAL A 213 -21.08 11.27 -8.43
CA VAL A 213 -21.38 11.74 -7.06
C VAL A 213 -21.43 10.57 -6.06
N SER A 214 -21.30 9.31 -6.52
CA SER A 214 -21.40 8.13 -5.66
C SER A 214 -20.09 7.83 -4.93
N ARG A 215 -20.17 7.76 -3.59
CA ARG A 215 -19.11 7.37 -2.64
C ARG A 215 -18.39 6.04 -2.91
N SER A 216 -18.79 5.23 -3.89
CA SER A 216 -17.99 4.10 -4.40
C SER A 216 -16.89 4.60 -5.35
N ASP A 217 -16.11 5.57 -4.87
CA ASP A 217 -15.21 6.40 -5.68
C ASP A 217 -13.98 5.65 -6.24
N LEU A 218 -13.65 4.48 -5.70
CA LEU A 218 -12.51 3.68 -6.16
C LEU A 218 -12.71 3.16 -7.59
N ASP A 219 -13.92 2.77 -7.97
CA ASP A 219 -14.20 2.13 -9.26
C ASP A 219 -14.26 3.12 -10.43
N SER A 220 -14.30 4.43 -10.14
CA SER A 220 -14.47 5.48 -11.14
C SER A 220 -13.16 6.13 -11.61
N CYS A 221 -12.02 5.77 -11.02
CA CYS A 221 -10.74 6.42 -11.26
C CYS A 221 -9.78 5.48 -12.01
N GLN A 222 -9.55 5.76 -13.29
CA GLN A 222 -8.65 4.99 -14.14
C GLN A 222 -7.23 5.55 -14.08
N LEU A 223 -6.23 4.68 -13.88
CA LEU A 223 -4.83 5.06 -14.04
C LEU A 223 -4.49 5.15 -15.53
N ILE A 224 -4.10 6.34 -15.98
CA ILE A 224 -3.75 6.61 -17.37
C ILE A 224 -2.27 6.33 -17.62
N THR A 225 -1.41 6.82 -16.73
CA THR A 225 0.03 6.66 -16.87
C THR A 225 0.76 6.95 -15.56
N SER A 226 2.07 6.64 -15.55
CA SER A 226 2.98 6.98 -14.48
C SER A 226 4.37 7.31 -15.04
N SER A 227 5.20 7.99 -14.25
CA SER A 227 6.60 8.25 -14.57
C SER A 227 7.44 8.19 -13.30
N GLY A 228 8.55 7.44 -13.31
CA GLY A 228 9.44 7.30 -12.15
C GLY A 228 8.84 6.58 -10.95
N VAL A 229 7.76 5.82 -11.15
CA VAL A 229 7.11 4.98 -10.12
C VAL A 229 7.22 3.53 -10.56
N GLN A 230 7.67 2.65 -9.67
CA GLN A 230 7.80 1.21 -9.93
C GLN A 230 7.00 0.40 -8.90
N TRP A 231 6.30 -0.62 -9.38
CA TRP A 231 5.50 -1.52 -8.55
C TRP A 231 5.66 -2.98 -8.97
N LEU A 232 5.36 -3.89 -8.05
CA LEU A 232 5.20 -5.32 -8.31
C LEU A 232 3.72 -5.65 -8.35
N VAL A 233 3.34 -6.60 -9.21
CA VAL A 233 1.99 -7.16 -9.21
C VAL A 233 2.03 -8.45 -8.40
N GLU A 234 1.25 -8.50 -7.33
CA GLU A 234 1.08 -9.70 -6.49
C GLU A 234 -0.17 -10.44 -6.97
N GLY A 235 0.00 -11.47 -7.82
CA GLY A 235 -1.08 -12.29 -8.39
C GLY A 235 -1.04 -12.41 -9.93
N PRO A 236 -1.90 -13.27 -10.54
CA PRO A 236 -2.02 -13.34 -12.00
C PRO A 236 -2.46 -11.98 -12.55
N GLU A 237 -1.86 -11.56 -13.68
CA GLU A 237 -1.96 -10.19 -14.23
C GLU A 237 -3.39 -9.70 -14.52
N THR A 238 -4.40 -10.57 -14.44
CA THR A 238 -5.80 -10.20 -14.61
C THR A 238 -6.39 -9.66 -13.31
N SER A 239 -6.17 -8.37 -13.05
CA SER A 239 -7.05 -7.65 -12.13
C SER A 239 -8.45 -7.55 -12.76
N LEU A 240 -9.51 -7.69 -11.95
CA LEU A 240 -10.92 -7.57 -12.39
C LEU A 240 -11.23 -6.26 -13.14
N ALA A 241 -10.39 -5.24 -13.05
CA ALA A 241 -10.52 -3.97 -13.76
C ALA A 241 -10.00 -4.01 -15.21
N GLU A 242 -9.04 -4.88 -15.54
CA GLU A 242 -8.44 -4.96 -16.90
C GLU A 242 -9.25 -5.83 -17.86
N MET A 243 -10.23 -6.60 -17.36
CA MET A 243 -11.10 -7.44 -18.20
C MET A 243 -12.12 -6.62 -19.02
N ASN A 244 -12.40 -5.37 -18.63
CA ASN A 244 -13.36 -4.51 -19.36
C ASN A 244 -12.72 -3.65 -20.45
N THR A 245 -11.39 -3.63 -20.58
CA THR A 245 -10.67 -2.80 -21.55
C THR A 245 -10.12 -3.55 -22.77
N LEU A 246 -10.23 -4.88 -22.81
CA LEU A 246 -9.66 -5.71 -23.89
C LEU A 246 -10.69 -6.34 -24.84
N GLU A 247 -11.99 -6.16 -24.58
CA GLU A 247 -13.07 -6.66 -25.48
C GLU A 247 -13.50 -5.65 -26.56
N ALA A 248 -12.92 -4.43 -26.59
CA ALA A 248 -13.36 -3.38 -27.50
C ALA A 248 -12.48 -3.14 -28.74
N ASP A 249 -11.26 -3.68 -28.82
CA ASP A 249 -10.35 -3.42 -29.94
C ASP A 249 -9.63 -4.70 -30.41
N GLY A 250 -10.16 -5.36 -31.45
CA GLY A 250 -9.62 -6.64 -31.92
C GLY A 250 -10.21 -7.25 -33.20
N VAL A 251 -10.23 -6.49 -34.30
CA VAL A 251 -10.04 -6.95 -35.71
C VAL A 251 -11.08 -7.85 -36.41
N SER A 252 -11.63 -7.25 -37.47
CA SER A 252 -12.17 -7.85 -38.70
C SER A 252 -11.31 -8.99 -39.29
N GLY A 253 -11.90 -10.17 -39.49
CA GLY A 253 -11.35 -11.19 -40.40
C GLY A 253 -12.06 -12.55 -40.33
N SER A 254 -12.68 -12.95 -41.44
CA SER A 254 -13.44 -14.19 -41.69
C SER A 254 -12.95 -15.48 -40.99
N GLY A 255 -13.89 -16.23 -40.43
CA GLY A 255 -13.66 -17.60 -39.96
C GLY A 255 -14.92 -18.24 -39.38
N LEU A 256 -15.75 -18.80 -40.27
CA LEU A 256 -16.92 -19.61 -39.96
C LEU A 256 -16.53 -20.83 -39.10
N LEU A 257 -16.99 -20.92 -37.85
CA LEU A 257 -17.43 -22.20 -37.26
C LEU A 257 -18.40 -21.99 -36.10
N VAL A 258 -19.58 -22.55 -36.33
CA VAL A 258 -20.73 -22.69 -35.43
C VAL A 258 -20.39 -23.64 -34.29
N ARG A 259 -20.69 -23.26 -33.03
CA ARG A 259 -21.37 -24.17 -32.10
C ARG A 259 -22.09 -23.44 -30.97
N ASN A 260 -23.39 -23.67 -30.95
CA ASN A 260 -24.41 -23.21 -30.02
C ASN A 260 -24.12 -23.59 -28.56
N PHE A 261 -24.50 -22.72 -27.62
CA PHE A 261 -25.34 -23.09 -26.48
C PHE A 261 -26.17 -21.87 -26.03
N GLU A 262 -27.48 -22.08 -25.86
CA GLU A 262 -28.52 -21.08 -25.59
C GLU A 262 -28.46 -20.48 -24.17
N PRO A 263 -28.96 -19.24 -23.96
CA PRO A 263 -29.11 -18.64 -22.64
C PRO A 263 -30.50 -18.90 -22.03
N PRO A 264 -30.66 -18.98 -20.69
CA PRO A 264 -31.97 -18.88 -20.07
C PRO A 264 -32.39 -17.40 -19.86
N PRO A 265 -33.70 -17.14 -19.66
CA PRO A 265 -34.37 -15.99 -20.24
C PRO A 265 -34.61 -14.81 -19.27
N ASN A 266 -34.94 -13.68 -19.92
CA ASN A 266 -35.40 -12.39 -19.41
C ASN A 266 -36.50 -12.39 -18.34
N THR A 267 -36.71 -11.17 -17.81
CA THR A 267 -37.88 -10.55 -17.14
C THR A 267 -37.87 -10.56 -15.61
N GLY A 268 -38.08 -9.45 -14.89
CA GLY A 268 -38.38 -8.07 -15.25
C GLY A 268 -38.72 -7.23 -14.00
N MET A 269 -38.81 -5.92 -14.21
CA MET A 269 -39.57 -4.91 -13.44
C MET A 269 -39.09 -4.41 -12.06
N CYS A 270 -38.72 -3.12 -12.07
CA CYS A 270 -39.12 -2.00 -11.20
C CYS A 270 -40.01 -2.25 -9.97
N GLY A 271 -39.67 -1.62 -8.84
CA GLY A 271 -40.61 -1.30 -7.76
C GLY A 271 -40.01 -0.62 -6.52
N TYR A 272 -40.11 0.71 -6.50
CA TYR A 272 -40.08 1.70 -5.40
C TYR A 272 -40.00 1.28 -3.91
N GLY A 273 -39.36 2.14 -3.10
CA GLY A 273 -39.99 2.62 -1.85
C GLY A 273 -39.07 2.90 -0.66
N CYS A 274 -38.94 4.18 -0.28
CA CYS A 274 -38.46 4.67 1.02
C CYS A 274 -39.20 4.03 2.22
N VAL A 275 -38.59 4.03 3.41
CA VAL A 275 -39.04 4.76 4.64
C VAL A 275 -38.22 4.36 5.89
N HIS A 276 -38.17 5.32 6.82
CA HIS A 276 -37.59 5.48 8.15
C HIS A 276 -37.56 4.33 9.19
N PHE A 277 -36.54 4.45 10.05
CA PHE A 277 -36.39 4.22 11.51
C PHE A 277 -37.42 3.42 12.35
N ASN A 278 -36.81 2.55 13.18
CA ASN A 278 -37.04 2.18 14.59
C ASN A 278 -37.67 0.80 14.95
N ASP A 279 -36.89 0.10 15.79
CA ASP A 279 -37.15 -0.93 16.81
C ASP A 279 -38.07 -2.14 16.53
N GLY A 280 -37.52 -3.34 16.77
CA GLY A 280 -38.28 -4.59 16.87
C GLY A 280 -37.41 -5.83 16.69
N GLU A 281 -37.04 -6.44 17.80
CA GLU A 281 -36.25 -7.65 17.97
C GLU A 281 -36.95 -8.92 17.41
N ILE A 282 -36.13 -9.95 17.10
CA ILE A 282 -36.37 -11.41 17.10
C ILE A 282 -36.12 -12.16 15.76
N ASP A 283 -35.02 -12.93 15.84
CA ASP A 283 -34.67 -14.24 15.29
C ASP A 283 -34.68 -14.55 13.77
N GLY A 284 -33.54 -15.09 13.34
CA GLY A 284 -33.50 -16.11 12.29
C GLY A 284 -32.52 -15.84 11.16
N GLU A 285 -31.31 -16.37 11.32
CA GLU A 285 -30.56 -16.99 10.21
C GLU A 285 -29.96 -16.07 9.14
N TRP A 286 -28.84 -15.42 9.48
CA TRP A 286 -27.91 -14.88 8.49
C TRP A 286 -26.81 -15.92 8.22
N MET A 287 -26.88 -16.62 7.09
CA MET A 287 -25.73 -17.32 6.53
C MET A 287 -25.36 -16.73 5.16
N THR A 288 -24.13 -16.20 5.14
CA THR A 288 -23.11 -16.28 4.09
C THR A 288 -23.32 -15.52 2.77
N LEU A 289 -22.70 -14.32 2.69
CA LEU A 289 -22.24 -13.70 1.43
C LEU A 289 -20.81 -13.11 1.51
N ASN A 290 -19.98 -13.49 2.51
CA ASN A 290 -18.56 -13.11 2.61
C ASN A 290 -17.57 -14.22 2.16
N ALA A 291 -18.07 -15.29 1.55
CA ALA A 291 -17.38 -16.58 1.47
C ALA A 291 -16.00 -16.59 0.76
N PRO A 292 -15.68 -15.85 -0.32
CA PRO A 292 -14.42 -16.10 -1.01
C PRO A 292 -13.18 -15.43 -0.39
N HIS A 293 -13.33 -14.24 0.23
CA HIS A 293 -12.19 -13.46 0.73
C HIS A 293 -11.85 -13.74 2.20
N GLU A 294 -12.84 -14.16 3.01
CA GLU A 294 -12.62 -14.69 4.35
C GLU A 294 -12.10 -16.13 4.31
N ALA A 295 -12.61 -16.98 3.41
CA ALA A 295 -12.13 -18.37 3.28
C ALA A 295 -10.62 -18.42 3.00
N ASN A 296 -10.11 -17.61 2.07
CA ASN A 296 -8.69 -17.66 1.71
C ASN A 296 -7.76 -17.17 2.85
N ARG A 297 -8.18 -16.14 3.63
CA ARG A 297 -7.43 -15.71 4.83
C ARG A 297 -7.49 -16.74 5.96
N HIS A 298 -8.64 -17.36 6.16
CA HIS A 298 -8.79 -18.43 7.14
C HIS A 298 -7.99 -19.67 6.75
N GLU A 299 -7.93 -20.01 5.46
CA GLU A 299 -7.11 -21.11 4.94
C GLU A 299 -5.61 -20.83 5.14
N LEU A 300 -5.13 -19.63 4.79
CA LEU A 300 -3.73 -19.25 4.99
C LEU A 300 -3.31 -19.24 6.47
N ALA A 301 -4.17 -18.68 7.34
CA ALA A 301 -3.96 -18.69 8.79
C ALA A 301 -4.00 -20.12 9.35
N SER A 302 -4.85 -20.99 8.80
CA SER A 302 -4.93 -22.40 9.19
C SER A 302 -3.67 -23.17 8.81
N VAL A 303 -3.13 -22.93 7.60
CA VAL A 303 -1.87 -23.53 7.15
C VAL A 303 -0.69 -23.08 8.02
N SER A 304 -0.59 -21.78 8.34
CA SER A 304 0.44 -21.27 9.25
C SER A 304 0.37 -21.90 10.63
N LEU A 305 -0.85 -22.06 11.18
CA LEU A 305 -1.05 -22.69 12.49
C LEU A 305 -0.66 -24.17 12.49
N ILE A 306 -0.93 -24.90 11.40
CA ILE A 306 -0.48 -26.28 11.23
C ILE A 306 1.06 -26.38 11.30
N PHE A 307 1.78 -25.51 10.60
CA PHE A 307 3.25 -25.51 10.66
C PHE A 307 3.79 -25.20 12.06
N ARG A 308 3.15 -24.31 12.81
CA ARG A 308 3.53 -24.01 14.20
C ARG A 308 3.32 -25.23 15.10
N CYS A 309 2.21 -25.95 14.94
CA CYS A 309 1.97 -27.21 15.65
C CYS A 309 3.03 -28.27 15.30
N ILE A 310 3.33 -28.45 14.01
CA ILE A 310 4.38 -29.38 13.55
C ILE A 310 5.74 -29.00 14.14
N LEU A 311 6.06 -27.71 14.17
CA LEU A 311 7.29 -27.19 14.78
C LEU A 311 7.34 -27.54 16.27
N ILE A 312 6.31 -27.25 17.05
CA ILE A 312 6.27 -27.57 18.50
C ILE A 312 6.45 -29.07 18.72
N VAL A 313 5.74 -29.91 17.96
CA VAL A 313 5.82 -31.37 18.07
C VAL A 313 7.23 -31.87 17.72
N SER A 314 7.87 -31.29 16.70
CA SER A 314 9.25 -31.67 16.33
C SER A 314 10.26 -31.43 17.45
N GLN A 315 10.01 -30.44 18.32
CA GLN A 315 10.91 -30.11 19.42
C GLN A 315 10.73 -31.00 20.64
N TRP A 316 9.67 -31.79 20.72
CA TRP A 316 9.37 -32.66 21.86
C TRP A 316 10.47 -33.70 22.15
N ALA A 317 11.24 -34.08 21.12
CA ALA A 317 12.38 -34.97 21.24
C ALA A 317 13.47 -34.44 22.19
N THR A 318 13.55 -33.12 22.41
CA THR A 318 14.51 -32.50 23.34
C THR A 318 14.38 -33.01 24.78
N ILE A 319 13.15 -33.33 25.23
CA ILE A 319 12.90 -33.88 26.58
C ILE A 319 13.64 -35.20 26.78
N TYR A 320 13.75 -36.03 25.74
CA TYR A 320 14.42 -37.32 25.82
C TYR A 320 15.93 -37.21 25.61
N LEU A 321 16.34 -36.33 24.68
CA LEU A 321 17.73 -36.21 24.24
C LEU A 321 18.62 -35.40 25.18
N TRP A 322 18.08 -34.42 25.90
CA TRP A 322 18.88 -33.62 26.82
C TRP A 322 19.15 -34.38 28.11
N SER A 323 20.39 -34.28 28.58
CA SER A 323 20.85 -34.86 29.85
C SER A 323 20.11 -34.25 31.04
N ASN A 324 19.94 -32.92 31.05
CA ASN A 324 19.17 -32.21 32.07
C ASN A 324 17.69 -32.07 31.66
N LYS A 325 16.81 -32.77 32.38
CA LYS A 325 15.37 -32.75 32.14
C LYS A 325 14.70 -31.43 32.52
N GLY A 326 15.22 -30.71 33.51
CA GLY A 326 14.71 -29.40 33.90
C GLY A 326 14.93 -28.36 32.80
N ASP A 327 16.14 -28.33 32.25
CA ASP A 327 16.52 -27.40 31.16
C ASP A 327 15.72 -27.70 29.88
N ALA A 328 15.47 -28.98 29.58
CA ALA A 328 14.64 -29.39 28.45
C ALA A 328 13.17 -28.96 28.60
N VAL A 329 12.61 -29.05 29.81
CA VAL A 329 11.25 -28.57 30.11
C VAL A 329 11.16 -27.05 29.96
N ILE A 330 12.14 -26.30 30.47
CA ILE A 330 12.19 -24.84 30.31
C ILE A 330 12.22 -24.47 28.82
N TYR A 331 13.07 -25.14 28.03
CA TYR A 331 13.13 -24.94 26.58
C TYR A 331 11.77 -25.19 25.90
N MET A 332 11.13 -26.34 26.19
CA MET A 332 9.84 -26.68 25.59
C MET A 332 8.74 -25.68 25.97
N ILE A 333 8.70 -25.22 27.22
CA ILE A 333 7.75 -24.19 27.66
C ILE A 333 7.98 -22.89 26.89
N MET A 334 9.25 -22.48 26.69
CA MET A 334 9.57 -21.27 25.94
C MET A 334 9.20 -21.39 24.45
N VAL A 335 9.46 -22.53 23.80
CA VAL A 335 9.05 -22.77 22.41
C VAL A 335 7.53 -22.66 22.30
N ILE A 336 6.77 -23.35 23.17
CA ILE A 336 5.31 -23.29 23.17
C ILE A 336 4.81 -21.87 23.43
N ALA A 337 5.36 -21.17 24.43
CA ALA A 337 4.94 -19.83 24.79
C ALA A 337 5.20 -18.83 23.65
N VAL A 338 6.37 -18.89 23.02
CA VAL A 338 6.70 -18.03 21.88
C VAL A 338 5.77 -18.32 20.70
N GLU A 339 5.57 -19.59 20.30
CA GLU A 339 4.67 -19.90 19.19
C GLU A 339 3.21 -19.53 19.48
N LEU A 340 2.74 -19.75 20.71
CA LEU A 340 1.39 -19.39 21.11
C LEU A 340 1.19 -17.87 21.10
N ILE A 341 2.14 -17.09 21.61
CA ILE A 341 2.10 -15.62 21.56
C ILE A 341 2.06 -15.15 20.11
N LEU A 342 2.91 -15.68 19.24
CA LEU A 342 2.95 -15.29 17.83
C LEU A 342 1.66 -15.70 17.09
N ALA A 343 1.11 -16.88 17.36
CA ALA A 343 -0.20 -17.29 16.83
C ALA A 343 -1.32 -16.36 17.31
N LEU A 344 -1.34 -16.00 18.60
CA LEU A 344 -2.33 -15.07 19.14
C LEU A 344 -2.20 -13.66 18.56
N LEU A 345 -0.98 -13.18 18.30
CA LEU A 345 -0.74 -11.90 17.62
C LEU A 345 -1.20 -11.94 16.15
N HIS A 346 -1.15 -13.10 15.52
CA HIS A 346 -1.64 -13.29 14.15
C HIS A 346 -3.18 -13.26 14.07
N PHE A 347 -3.88 -13.89 15.02
CA PHE A 347 -5.35 -13.94 15.04
C PHE A 347 -6.01 -12.67 15.61
N ASN A 348 -5.40 -12.05 16.61
CA ASN A 348 -5.97 -10.86 17.22
C ASN A 348 -5.39 -9.59 16.57
N ASN A 349 -6.26 -8.78 15.98
CA ASN A 349 -6.05 -7.34 15.74
C ASN A 349 -5.95 -6.57 17.07
N LEU A 350 -5.06 -6.98 17.98
CA LEU A 350 -4.89 -6.44 19.32
C LEU A 350 -4.13 -5.10 19.26
N SER A 351 -4.84 -4.08 18.84
CA SER A 351 -4.45 -2.66 18.87
C SER A 351 -4.34 -2.06 20.28
N ARG A 352 -4.22 -2.86 21.36
CA ARG A 352 -4.28 -2.36 22.75
C ARG A 352 -3.19 -2.79 23.73
N LEU A 353 -2.22 -3.62 23.36
CA LEU A 353 -1.15 -4.00 24.30
C LEU A 353 0.23 -3.51 23.86
N ARG A 354 0.77 -2.56 24.64
CA ARG A 354 2.06 -1.88 24.49
C ARG A 354 3.28 -2.83 24.50
N LEU A 355 3.09 -4.11 24.82
CA LEU A 355 4.11 -5.18 24.68
C LEU A 355 4.30 -5.67 23.24
N GLY A 356 3.32 -5.42 22.34
CA GLY A 356 3.40 -5.80 20.94
C GLY A 356 4.61 -5.18 20.22
N ALA A 357 5.03 -3.98 20.60
CA ALA A 357 6.08 -3.25 19.88
C ALA A 357 7.46 -3.92 19.85
N SER A 358 7.82 -4.79 20.81
CA SER A 358 9.13 -5.48 20.80
C SER A 358 9.09 -6.88 20.20
N LEU A 359 7.99 -7.62 20.32
CA LEU A 359 7.84 -8.95 19.74
C LEU A 359 7.30 -8.90 18.31
N SER A 360 6.45 -7.92 17.97
CA SER A 360 6.09 -7.63 16.59
C SER A 360 7.33 -7.24 15.78
N ARG A 361 8.36 -6.62 16.35
CA ARG A 361 9.62 -6.33 15.63
C ARG A 361 10.37 -7.57 15.12
N LEU A 362 10.14 -8.75 15.70
CA LEU A 362 10.76 -10.01 15.25
C LEU A 362 9.97 -10.70 14.12
N GLU A 363 8.65 -10.53 14.08
CA GLU A 363 7.81 -11.10 13.00
C GLU A 363 7.53 -10.07 11.87
N LEU A 364 7.53 -8.77 12.20
CA LEU A 364 7.42 -7.63 11.31
C LEU A 364 8.78 -7.22 10.69
N PHE A 365 9.80 -8.07 10.79
CA PHE A 365 10.96 -7.99 9.90
C PHE A 365 10.58 -8.33 8.44
N HIS A 366 9.38 -8.90 8.25
CA HIS A 366 8.76 -9.14 6.95
C HIS A 366 8.55 -7.86 6.10
N ARG A 367 8.49 -6.68 6.75
CA ARG A 367 8.31 -5.38 6.08
C ARG A 367 9.58 -4.54 5.96
N LEU A 368 10.75 -5.05 6.37
CA LEU A 368 12.02 -4.37 6.16
C LEU A 368 12.49 -4.60 4.72
N THR A 369 11.97 -3.75 3.84
CA THR A 369 12.52 -3.27 2.55
C THR A 369 13.68 -4.09 1.96
N ARG A 370 13.35 -4.79 0.87
CA ARG A 370 14.20 -5.27 -0.24
C ARG A 370 15.45 -4.42 -0.53
N ASN A 371 15.40 -3.11 -0.28
CA ASN A 371 16.49 -2.15 -0.57
C ASN A 371 17.68 -2.22 0.41
N GLN A 372 17.55 -2.78 1.62
CA GLN A 372 18.70 -2.96 2.52
C GLN A 372 19.56 -4.19 2.15
N LEU A 373 19.04 -5.10 1.32
CA LEU A 373 19.59 -6.45 1.11
C LEU A 373 20.11 -6.72 -0.31
N ALA A 374 19.74 -5.89 -1.29
CA ALA A 374 20.39 -5.89 -2.61
C ALA A 374 21.92 -5.70 -2.51
N PHE A 375 22.39 -5.08 -1.41
CA PHE A 375 23.82 -4.85 -1.16
C PHE A 375 24.57 -6.08 -0.60
N VAL A 376 23.89 -7.01 0.09
CA VAL A 376 24.55 -8.13 0.80
C VAL A 376 24.61 -9.40 -0.04
N PHE A 377 23.61 -9.66 -0.89
CA PHE A 377 23.53 -10.88 -1.74
C PHE A 377 23.44 -10.54 -3.22
N CYS A 378 24.30 -9.61 -3.67
CA CYS A 378 24.40 -9.22 -5.06
C CYS A 378 24.83 -10.44 -5.91
N GLY A 379 23.99 -10.83 -6.89
CA GLY A 379 24.30 -11.90 -7.86
C GLY A 379 23.56 -13.24 -7.70
N LEU A 380 22.69 -13.40 -6.70
CA LEU A 380 21.90 -14.64 -6.50
C LEU A 380 20.44 -14.48 -6.95
N GLY A 381 19.84 -15.55 -7.47
CA GLY A 381 18.45 -15.56 -7.93
C GLY A 381 17.45 -15.22 -6.82
N SER A 382 16.31 -14.62 -7.18
CA SER A 382 15.28 -14.12 -6.25
C SER A 382 14.79 -15.18 -5.26
N THR A 383 14.64 -16.43 -5.69
CA THR A 383 14.24 -17.56 -4.83
C THR A 383 15.31 -17.88 -3.77
N PHE A 384 16.59 -17.80 -4.13
CA PHE A 384 17.69 -18.07 -3.22
C PHE A 384 17.81 -16.97 -2.15
N GLN A 385 17.58 -15.71 -2.55
CA GLN A 385 17.56 -14.59 -1.61
C GLN A 385 16.42 -14.74 -0.59
N ARG A 386 15.22 -15.15 -1.02
CA ARG A 386 14.07 -15.42 -0.13
C ARG A 386 14.37 -16.55 0.86
N CYS A 387 14.90 -17.67 0.38
CA CYS A 387 15.27 -18.80 1.22
C CYS A 387 16.32 -18.42 2.27
N THR A 388 17.37 -17.71 1.85
CA THR A 388 18.44 -17.25 2.74
C THR A 388 17.93 -16.31 3.82
N PHE A 389 17.05 -15.37 3.45
CA PHE A 389 16.45 -14.43 4.39
C PHE A 389 15.54 -15.12 5.41
N SER A 390 14.66 -16.01 4.94
CA SER A 390 13.80 -16.81 5.81
C SER A 390 14.64 -17.64 6.79
N LEU A 391 15.75 -18.22 6.34
CA LEU A 391 16.68 -18.95 7.19
C LEU A 391 17.35 -18.05 8.24
N CYS A 392 17.80 -16.84 7.87
CA CYS A 392 18.38 -15.88 8.81
C CYS A 392 17.39 -15.47 9.92
N ILE A 393 16.12 -15.26 9.57
CA ILE A 393 15.08 -14.94 10.55
C ILE A 393 14.80 -16.14 11.45
N SER A 394 14.71 -17.35 10.90
CA SER A 394 14.55 -18.58 11.70
C SER A 394 15.70 -18.77 12.69
N LEU A 395 16.94 -18.46 12.28
CA LEU A 395 18.11 -18.48 13.15
C LEU A 395 18.03 -17.42 14.27
N LEU A 396 17.59 -16.20 13.94
CA LEU A 396 17.38 -15.14 14.94
C LEU A 396 16.30 -15.50 15.95
N LYS A 397 15.19 -16.11 15.49
CA LYS A 397 14.12 -16.61 16.35
C LYS A 397 14.63 -17.69 17.29
N ALA A 398 15.39 -18.65 16.76
CA ALA A 398 15.99 -19.72 17.55
C ALA A 398 16.96 -19.17 18.62
N LEU A 399 17.81 -18.20 18.25
CA LEU A 399 18.69 -17.51 19.18
C LEU A 399 17.90 -16.74 20.25
N GLY A 400 16.80 -16.08 19.87
CA GLY A 400 15.90 -15.40 20.79
C GLY A 400 15.29 -16.34 21.83
N ILE A 401 14.85 -17.52 21.40
CA ILE A 401 14.36 -18.57 22.31
C ILE A 401 15.47 -19.00 23.28
N PHE A 402 16.69 -19.18 22.79
CA PHE A 402 17.83 -19.52 23.66
C PHE A 402 18.11 -18.45 24.71
N VAL A 403 18.11 -17.17 24.33
CA VAL A 403 18.27 -16.06 25.26
C VAL A 403 17.15 -16.02 26.30
N LEU A 404 15.90 -16.25 25.88
CA LEU A 404 14.74 -16.31 26.78
C LEU A 404 14.86 -17.47 27.78
N CYS A 405 15.32 -18.63 27.35
CA CYS A 405 15.54 -19.76 28.25
C CYS A 405 16.67 -19.48 29.25
N MET A 406 17.77 -18.87 28.80
CA MET A 406 18.87 -18.44 29.69
C MET A 406 18.38 -17.44 30.74
N ALA A 407 17.53 -16.50 30.34
CA ALA A 407 16.90 -15.55 31.27
C ALA A 407 15.95 -16.27 32.24
N ALA A 408 15.09 -17.17 31.74
CA ALA A 408 14.15 -17.94 32.55
C ALA A 408 14.88 -18.83 33.58
N ALA A 409 15.96 -19.50 33.18
CA ALA A 409 16.80 -20.30 34.06
C ALA A 409 17.52 -19.44 35.12
N LEU A 410 17.90 -18.20 34.77
CA LEU A 410 18.46 -17.24 35.72
C LEU A 410 17.41 -16.75 36.73
N PHE A 411 16.18 -16.47 36.29
CA PHE A 411 15.08 -16.08 37.17
C PHE A 411 14.62 -17.22 38.07
N ALA A 412 14.50 -18.45 37.56
CA ALA A 412 14.28 -19.65 38.36
C ALA A 412 15.43 -19.87 39.37
N GLY A 413 16.65 -19.48 38.98
CA GLY A 413 17.87 -19.54 39.79
C GLY A 413 18.02 -18.47 40.88
N LEU A 414 17.09 -17.51 41.02
CA LEU A 414 17.09 -16.59 42.17
C LEU A 414 16.95 -17.32 43.53
N PHE A 415 16.56 -18.60 43.50
CA PHE A 415 16.60 -19.50 44.67
C PHE A 415 17.71 -20.58 44.62
N GLN A 416 18.42 -20.78 43.49
CA GLN A 416 19.58 -21.67 43.36
C GLN A 416 20.55 -21.17 42.25
N LYS A 417 21.77 -20.75 42.62
CA LYS A 417 22.81 -20.17 41.74
C LYS A 417 23.26 -21.05 40.54
N SER A 418 22.78 -22.28 40.40
CA SER A 418 23.22 -23.27 39.41
C SER A 418 22.47 -23.24 38.07
N GLY A 419 21.30 -22.61 37.98
CA GLY A 419 20.42 -22.72 36.80
C GLY A 419 20.99 -22.16 35.50
N PHE A 420 21.61 -20.97 35.53
CA PHE A 420 22.19 -20.34 34.33
C PHE A 420 23.35 -21.15 33.73
N LEU A 421 24.24 -21.68 34.58
CA LEU A 421 25.38 -22.48 34.14
C LEU A 421 24.93 -23.83 33.57
N SER A 422 23.91 -24.45 34.17
CA SER A 422 23.29 -25.68 33.68
C SER A 422 22.71 -25.49 32.28
N MET A 423 21.89 -24.46 32.08
CA MET A 423 21.23 -24.20 30.80
C MET A 423 22.25 -23.95 29.67
N ARG A 424 23.34 -23.22 29.96
CA ARG A 424 24.44 -23.02 29.01
C ARG A 424 25.11 -24.34 28.63
N HIS A 425 25.32 -25.24 29.59
CA HIS A 425 25.94 -26.54 29.34
C HIS A 425 25.02 -27.43 28.49
N SER A 426 23.73 -27.46 28.81
CA SER A 426 22.73 -28.17 27.99
C SER A 426 22.65 -27.64 26.56
N TYR A 427 22.88 -26.34 26.33
CA TYR A 427 23.01 -25.80 24.97
C TYR A 427 24.28 -26.24 24.25
N ALA A 428 25.41 -26.39 24.95
CA ALA A 428 26.65 -26.89 24.35
C ALA A 428 26.50 -28.36 23.92
N GLU A 429 25.83 -29.18 24.74
CA GLU A 429 25.54 -30.61 24.47
C GLU A 429 24.73 -30.85 23.18
N ILE A 430 24.03 -29.83 22.67
CA ILE A 430 23.29 -29.93 21.40
C ILE A 430 24.24 -30.19 20.23
N PHE A 431 25.42 -29.58 20.25
CA PHE A 431 26.39 -29.64 19.16
C PHE A 431 27.38 -30.81 19.30
N GLU A 432 27.28 -31.60 20.37
CA GLU A 432 28.15 -32.75 20.61
C GLU A 432 27.69 -34.02 19.87
N SER A 433 26.41 -34.07 19.46
CA SER A 433 25.84 -35.22 18.75
C SER A 433 24.97 -34.78 17.56
N VAL A 434 25.13 -35.49 16.44
CA VAL A 434 24.31 -35.29 15.22
C VAL A 434 22.83 -35.45 15.53
N VAL A 435 22.46 -36.38 16.42
CA VAL A 435 21.06 -36.62 16.81
C VAL A 435 20.49 -35.40 17.54
N ASN A 436 21.25 -34.82 18.47
CA ASN A 436 20.82 -33.64 19.22
C ASN A 436 20.70 -32.41 18.31
N SER A 437 21.67 -32.23 17.41
CA SER A 437 21.66 -31.15 16.41
C SER A 437 20.51 -31.30 15.40
N SER A 438 20.07 -32.52 15.09
CA SER A 438 18.98 -32.78 14.14
C SER A 438 17.63 -32.19 14.58
N VAL A 439 17.35 -32.16 15.88
CA VAL A 439 16.09 -31.59 16.42
C VAL A 439 16.05 -30.08 16.22
N PHE A 440 17.20 -29.42 16.37
CA PHE A 440 17.33 -27.99 16.11
C PHE A 440 17.31 -27.69 14.61
N ALA A 441 17.90 -28.55 13.78
CA ALA A 441 17.79 -28.44 12.33
C ALA A 441 16.33 -28.55 11.86
N LEU A 442 15.53 -29.44 12.47
CA LEU A 442 14.09 -29.54 12.21
C LEU A 442 13.35 -28.25 12.55
N PHE A 443 13.66 -27.59 13.67
CA PHE A 443 13.12 -26.27 14.02
C PHE A 443 13.38 -25.27 12.88
N LEU A 444 14.63 -25.16 12.45
CA LEU A 444 15.04 -24.21 11.42
C LEU A 444 14.38 -24.52 10.07
N LEU A 445 14.31 -25.78 9.68
CA LEU A 445 13.68 -26.19 8.42
C LEU A 445 12.19 -25.90 8.42
N ILE A 446 11.47 -26.28 9.48
CA ILE A 446 10.01 -26.10 9.56
C ILE A 446 9.65 -24.60 9.63
N ASP A 447 10.35 -23.80 10.46
CA ASP A 447 10.08 -22.34 10.54
C ASP A 447 10.44 -21.63 9.23
N THR A 448 11.53 -22.02 8.57
CA THR A 448 11.94 -21.45 7.28
C THR A 448 10.95 -21.79 6.18
N TYR A 449 10.49 -23.04 6.12
CA TYR A 449 9.51 -23.47 5.14
C TYR A 449 8.15 -22.80 5.36
N ARG A 450 7.68 -22.70 6.61
CA ARG A 450 6.48 -21.93 6.96
C ARG A 450 6.55 -20.49 6.44
N ARG A 451 7.70 -19.82 6.65
CA ARG A 451 7.91 -18.43 6.19
C ARG A 451 7.95 -18.31 4.67
N LEU A 452 8.49 -19.31 3.98
CA LEU A 452 8.47 -19.34 2.52
C LEU A 452 7.05 -19.52 2.00
N ASN A 453 6.26 -20.40 2.62
CA ASN A 453 4.87 -20.60 2.27
C ASN A 453 4.02 -19.33 2.51
N GLU A 454 4.31 -18.56 3.56
CA GLU A 454 3.69 -17.24 3.83
C GLU A 454 4.18 -16.12 2.88
N LEU A 455 5.27 -16.33 2.13
CA LEU A 455 5.77 -15.38 1.12
C LEU A 455 5.24 -15.69 -0.29
N GLU A 456 4.79 -16.93 -0.52
CA GLU A 456 4.28 -17.40 -1.81
C GLU A 456 2.75 -17.29 -1.94
N HIS A 457 2.06 -17.13 -0.81
CA HIS A 457 0.60 -17.05 -0.67
C HIS A 457 0.21 -15.93 0.30
#